data_AF-I3VWS5-F1
#
_entry.id   AF-I3VWS5-F1
#
_cell.length_a   1.000
_cell.length_b   1.000
_cell.length_c   1.000
_cell.angle_alpha   90.00
_cell.angle_beta   90.00
_cell.angle_gamma   90.00
#
_symmetry.space_group_name_H-M   'P 1'
#
loop_
_entity.id
_entity.type
_entity.pdbx_description
1 polymer ?
#
loop_
_entity_poly.entity_id
_entity_poly.type
_entity_poly.pdbx_seq_one_letter_code
_entity_poly.pdbx_strand_id
1 'polypeptide(L)'
;MEQHESYWNYDNLLDKIKRKYRELNQWSEEKAFKYIQDKLHEIEEKHKGGDTFGIEWVEKHHQPLNRKHNEAIEKINRSFKVKDMTLLCNSMAEFEGVISEIVEACKKAKQLAEKYEVDINSIYWDEAQQAYVIKYNQK
;
A
#
# COMPACT_ATOMS: atom_id res chain seq x y z
N MET A 1 52.31 -19.10 3.24
CA MET A 1 52.29 -17.66 2.91
C MET A 1 50.85 -17.30 2.63
N GLU A 2 50.22 -16.66 3.61
CA GLU A 2 48.86 -16.14 3.48
C GLU A 2 48.87 -15.02 2.45
N GLN A 3 48.08 -15.18 1.39
CA GLN A 3 47.89 -14.12 0.40
C GLN A 3 46.99 -13.07 1.03
N HIS A 4 47.58 -11.96 1.48
CA HIS A 4 46.82 -10.77 1.83
C HIS A 4 46.09 -10.29 0.57
N GLU A 5 44.75 -10.38 0.60
CA GLU A 5 43.90 -9.73 -0.38
C GLU A 5 44.18 -8.23 -0.36
N SER A 6 44.70 -7.73 -1.49
CA SER A 6 45.09 -6.33 -1.66
C SER A 6 43.89 -5.40 -1.46
N TYR A 7 44.12 -4.29 -0.75
CA TYR A 7 43.19 -3.18 -0.50
C TYR A 7 42.49 -2.66 -1.78
N TRP A 8 43.10 -2.88 -2.95
CA TRP A 8 42.56 -2.54 -4.27
C TRP A 8 41.41 -3.44 -4.76
N ASN A 9 41.23 -4.64 -4.20
CA ASN A 9 40.06 -5.48 -4.50
C ASN A 9 38.77 -4.98 -3.82
N TYR A 10 38.90 -4.23 -2.73
CA TYR A 10 37.75 -3.64 -2.01
C TYR A 10 37.10 -2.47 -2.78
N ASP A 11 37.89 -1.62 -3.44
CA ASP A 11 37.36 -0.55 -4.30
C ASP A 11 36.53 -1.10 -5.47
N ASN A 12 36.92 -2.26 -6.00
CA ASN A 12 36.22 -2.93 -7.09
C ASN A 12 34.90 -3.59 -6.63
N LEU A 13 34.82 -4.05 -5.37
CA LEU A 13 33.58 -4.57 -4.79
C LEU A 13 32.57 -3.43 -4.58
N LEU A 14 33.04 -2.31 -4.04
CA LEU A 14 32.21 -1.16 -3.73
C LEU A 14 31.69 -0.49 -5.01
N ASP A 15 32.50 -0.42 -6.06
CA ASP A 15 32.05 0.01 -7.39
C ASP A 15 31.14 -1.01 -8.07
N LYS A 16 31.38 -2.32 -7.95
CA LYS A 16 30.41 -3.34 -8.40
C LYS A 16 29.07 -3.22 -7.68
N ILE A 17 29.08 -2.99 -6.37
CA ILE A 17 27.86 -2.78 -5.58
C ILE A 17 27.17 -1.49 -6.01
N LYS A 18 27.89 -0.37 -6.15
CA LYS A 18 27.35 0.90 -6.66
C LYS A 18 26.79 0.77 -8.07
N ARG A 19 27.44 0.01 -8.96
CA ARG A 19 26.97 -0.22 -10.33
C ARG A 19 25.73 -1.10 -10.34
N LYS A 20 25.71 -2.16 -9.52
CA LYS A 20 24.54 -3.02 -9.31
C LYS A 20 23.37 -2.24 -8.70
N TYR A 21 23.64 -1.33 -7.76
CA TYR A 21 22.64 -0.40 -7.20
C TYR A 21 22.15 0.62 -8.24
N ARG A 22 23.04 1.16 -9.09
CA ARG A 22 22.66 2.03 -10.21
C ARG A 22 21.80 1.29 -11.25
N GLU A 23 22.15 0.06 -11.58
CA GLU A 23 21.42 -0.80 -12.52
C GLU A 23 20.06 -1.25 -11.93
N LEU A 24 19.96 -1.40 -10.60
CA LEU A 24 18.69 -1.62 -9.87
C LEU A 24 17.81 -0.35 -9.80
N ASN A 25 18.44 0.83 -9.74
CA ASN A 25 17.76 2.13 -9.67
C ASN A 25 17.41 2.73 -11.04
N GLN A 26 17.75 2.07 -12.14
CA GLN A 26 17.35 2.52 -13.47
C GLN A 26 15.90 2.13 -13.75
N TRP A 27 15.09 3.13 -14.08
CA TRP A 27 13.71 2.93 -14.49
C TRP A 27 13.60 1.99 -15.68
N SER A 28 12.72 1.01 -15.56
CA SER A 28 12.30 0.13 -16.64
C SER A 28 10.80 -0.08 -16.47
N GLU A 29 10.02 0.33 -17.45
CA GLU A 29 8.56 0.22 -17.39
C GLU A 29 8.12 -1.23 -17.21
N GLU A 30 8.73 -2.17 -17.94
CA GLU A 30 8.46 -3.61 -17.80
C GLU A 30 8.74 -4.13 -16.38
N LYS A 31 9.89 -3.75 -15.79
CA LYS A 31 10.21 -4.13 -14.40
C LYS A 31 9.25 -3.48 -13.40
N ALA A 32 8.88 -2.22 -13.62
CA ALA A 32 7.93 -1.49 -12.78
C ALA A 32 6.54 -2.13 -12.82
N PHE A 33 6.04 -2.46 -14.01
CA PHE A 33 4.76 -3.16 -14.18
C PHE A 33 4.78 -4.53 -13.53
N LYS A 34 5.81 -5.33 -13.78
CA LYS A 34 5.96 -6.65 -13.15
C LYS A 34 5.99 -6.54 -11.63
N TYR A 35 6.76 -5.59 -11.10
CA TYR A 35 6.82 -5.34 -9.66
C TYR A 35 5.45 -5.00 -9.06
N ILE A 36 4.66 -4.16 -9.73
CA ILE A 36 3.29 -3.84 -9.28
C ILE A 36 2.41 -5.08 -9.32
N GLN A 37 2.45 -5.87 -10.39
CA GLN A 37 1.67 -7.09 -10.50
C GLN A 37 2.00 -8.07 -9.38
N ASP A 38 3.30 -8.33 -9.16
CA ASP A 38 3.77 -9.22 -8.09
C ASP A 38 3.29 -8.69 -6.71
N LYS A 39 3.39 -7.39 -6.47
CA LYS A 39 2.93 -6.76 -5.22
C LYS A 39 1.43 -6.79 -5.03
N LEU A 40 0.64 -6.54 -6.08
CA LEU A 40 -0.81 -6.65 -6.00
C LEU A 40 -1.24 -8.10 -5.69
N HIS A 41 -0.54 -9.08 -6.27
CA HIS A 41 -0.80 -10.48 -5.97
C HIS A 41 -0.42 -10.83 -4.52
N GLU A 42 0.70 -10.32 -3.99
CA GLU A 42 1.06 -10.48 -2.57
C GLU A 42 -0.02 -9.88 -1.64
N ILE A 43 -0.53 -8.69 -1.96
CA ILE A 43 -1.61 -8.02 -1.21
C ILE A 43 -2.89 -8.85 -1.26
N GLU A 44 -3.26 -9.35 -2.45
CA GLU A 44 -4.43 -10.21 -2.64
C GLU A 44 -4.32 -11.48 -1.80
N GLU A 45 -3.21 -12.21 -1.87
CA GLU A 45 -3.01 -13.44 -1.10
C GLU A 45 -3.00 -13.17 0.42
N LYS A 46 -2.39 -12.06 0.87
CA LYS A 46 -2.38 -11.65 2.27
C LYS A 46 -3.79 -11.39 2.83
N HIS A 47 -4.68 -10.86 1.98
CA HIS A 47 -6.05 -10.54 2.36
C HIS A 47 -7.08 -11.53 1.80
N LYS A 48 -6.63 -12.69 1.33
CA LYS A 48 -7.48 -13.75 0.77
C LYS A 48 -8.46 -14.26 1.82
N GLY A 49 -9.72 -14.39 1.42
CA GLY A 49 -10.82 -14.70 2.34
C GLY A 49 -11.24 -13.53 3.23
N GLY A 50 -10.58 -12.37 3.12
CA GLY A 50 -11.10 -11.09 3.57
C GLY A 50 -12.12 -10.53 2.59
N ASP A 51 -13.10 -9.79 3.09
CA ASP A 51 -14.11 -9.17 2.24
C ASP A 51 -13.51 -7.99 1.46
N THR A 52 -13.33 -8.20 0.16
CA THR A 52 -12.72 -7.25 -0.79
C THR A 52 -13.59 -6.02 -1.06
N PHE A 53 -14.78 -5.94 -0.46
CA PHE A 53 -15.69 -4.79 -0.51
C PHE A 53 -15.14 -3.53 0.22
N GLY A 54 -14.02 -3.66 0.94
CA GLY A 54 -13.47 -2.59 1.78
C GLY A 54 -13.12 -1.31 1.03
N ILE A 55 -12.59 -1.38 -0.20
CA ILE A 55 -12.21 -0.19 -0.98
C ILE A 55 -13.43 0.64 -1.35
N GLU A 56 -14.44 0.02 -1.97
CA GLU A 56 -15.69 0.70 -2.35
C GLU A 56 -16.41 1.27 -1.13
N TRP A 57 -16.39 0.54 -0.01
CA TRP A 57 -16.99 1.02 1.22
C TRP A 57 -16.30 2.28 1.77
N VAL A 58 -14.95 2.33 1.84
CA VAL A 58 -14.29 3.51 2.42
C VAL A 58 -14.50 4.79 1.62
N GLU A 59 -14.79 4.71 0.31
CA GLU A 59 -15.07 5.89 -0.53
C GLU A 59 -16.20 6.76 0.02
N LYS A 60 -17.23 6.12 0.58
CA LYS A 60 -18.43 6.81 1.11
C LYS A 60 -18.48 6.81 2.63
N HIS A 61 -17.89 5.80 3.27
CA HIS A 61 -18.09 5.52 4.68
C HIS A 61 -16.87 5.84 5.55
N HIS A 62 -15.69 6.08 4.97
CA HIS A 62 -14.49 6.41 5.72
C HIS A 62 -13.55 7.39 4.99
N GLN A 63 -13.97 8.65 4.89
CA GLN A 63 -13.25 9.72 4.18
C GLN A 63 -11.74 9.82 4.48
N PRO A 64 -11.24 9.68 5.73
CA PRO A 64 -9.81 9.67 5.99
C PRO A 64 -9.04 8.54 5.29
N LEU A 65 -9.57 7.31 5.30
CA LEU A 65 -8.93 6.18 4.65
C LEU A 65 -9.02 6.28 3.14
N ASN A 66 -10.14 6.79 2.61
CA ASN A 66 -10.26 7.10 1.19
C ASN A 66 -9.19 8.13 0.74
N ARG A 67 -8.97 9.20 1.52
CA ARG A 67 -7.90 10.18 1.25
C ARG A 67 -6.52 9.51 1.23
N LYS A 68 -6.18 8.71 2.25
CA LYS A 68 -4.91 7.97 2.30
C LYS A 68 -4.74 7.04 1.09
N HIS A 69 -5.80 6.33 0.69
CA HIS A 69 -5.80 5.45 -0.47
C HIS A 69 -5.48 6.22 -1.76
N ASN A 70 -6.18 7.34 -1.97
CA ASN A 70 -5.98 8.17 -3.16
C ASN A 70 -4.58 8.79 -3.19
N GLU A 71 -4.07 9.26 -2.04
CA GLU A 71 -2.70 9.77 -1.92
C GLU A 71 -1.65 8.69 -2.26
N ALA A 72 -1.84 7.45 -1.80
CA ALA A 72 -0.94 6.35 -2.12
C ALA A 72 -0.94 6.03 -3.63
N ILE A 73 -2.12 5.99 -4.25
CA ILE A 73 -2.26 5.82 -5.72
C ILE A 73 -1.61 6.97 -6.49
N GLU A 74 -1.77 8.21 -6.05
CA GLU A 74 -1.11 9.37 -6.66
C GLU A 74 0.42 9.29 -6.58
N LYS A 75 0.98 8.80 -5.47
CA LYS A 75 2.42 8.59 -5.32
C LYS A 75 2.93 7.50 -6.26
N ILE A 76 2.18 6.39 -6.43
CA ILE A 76 2.48 5.37 -7.45
C ILE A 76 2.49 6.03 -8.83
N ASN A 77 1.44 6.77 -9.21
CA ASN A 77 1.40 7.47 -10.50
C ASN A 77 2.56 8.47 -10.68
N ARG A 78 2.95 9.17 -9.61
CA ARG A 78 4.09 10.08 -9.63
C ARG A 78 5.40 9.34 -9.91
N SER A 79 5.59 8.15 -9.36
CA SER A 79 6.79 7.33 -9.60
C SER A 79 7.00 7.02 -11.08
N PHE A 80 5.93 6.77 -11.84
CA PHE A 80 5.99 6.60 -13.30
C PHE A 80 6.35 7.90 -14.02
N LYS A 81 5.78 9.03 -13.60
CA LYS A 81 6.06 10.34 -14.19
C LYS A 81 7.53 10.74 -14.03
N VAL A 82 8.09 10.53 -12.82
CA VAL A 82 9.49 10.89 -12.53
C VAL A 82 10.47 9.77 -12.84
N LYS A 83 9.98 8.59 -13.25
CA LYS A 83 10.78 7.41 -13.58
C LYS A 83 11.71 7.01 -12.44
N ASP A 84 11.14 6.80 -11.26
CA ASP A 84 11.88 6.48 -10.03
C ASP A 84 11.37 5.18 -9.41
N MET A 85 12.19 4.12 -9.50
CA MET A 85 11.89 2.81 -8.91
C MET A 85 11.89 2.83 -7.38
N THR A 86 12.72 3.66 -6.75
CA THR A 86 12.73 3.77 -5.28
C THR A 86 11.43 4.39 -4.81
N LEU A 87 10.97 5.44 -5.49
CA LEU A 87 9.68 6.05 -5.23
C LEU A 87 8.54 5.05 -5.46
N LEU A 88 8.59 4.25 -6.52
CA LEU A 88 7.58 3.21 -6.78
C LEU A 88 7.51 2.19 -5.64
N CYS A 89 8.65 1.63 -5.22
CA CYS A 89 8.72 0.65 -4.13
C CYS A 89 8.16 1.20 -2.82
N ASN A 90 8.55 2.43 -2.45
CA ASN A 90 8.05 3.08 -1.25
C ASN A 90 6.54 3.34 -1.33
N SER A 91 6.05 3.77 -2.49
CA SER A 91 4.62 4.06 -2.70
C SER A 91 3.77 2.78 -2.67
N MET A 92 4.28 1.67 -3.21
CA MET A 92 3.60 0.37 -3.14
C MET A 92 3.55 -0.18 -1.71
N ALA A 93 4.61 -0.01 -0.93
CA ALA A 93 4.61 -0.39 0.49
C ALA A 93 3.61 0.44 1.30
N GLU A 94 3.52 1.74 1.03
CA GLU A 94 2.51 2.62 1.63
C GLU A 94 1.09 2.17 1.24
N PHE A 95 0.87 1.88 -0.04
CA PHE A 95 -0.40 1.36 -0.55
C PHE A 95 -0.83 0.06 0.14
N GLU A 96 0.06 -0.92 0.28
CA GLU A 96 -0.20 -2.15 1.04
C GLU A 96 -0.63 -1.85 2.49
N GLY A 97 0.04 -0.91 3.14
CA GLY A 97 -0.32 -0.47 4.50
C GLY A 97 -1.74 0.09 4.56
N VAL A 98 -2.11 0.95 3.61
CA VAL A 98 -3.46 1.51 3.53
C VAL A 98 -4.50 0.43 3.26
N ILE A 99 -4.24 -0.53 2.36
CA ILE A 99 -5.15 -1.67 2.13
C ILE A 99 -5.35 -2.48 3.42
N SER A 100 -4.28 -2.70 4.18
CA SER A 100 -4.37 -3.39 5.47
C SER A 100 -5.25 -2.62 6.46
N GLU A 101 -5.12 -1.28 6.54
CA GLU A 101 -5.99 -0.43 7.35
C GLU A 101 -7.46 -0.50 6.90
N ILE A 102 -7.72 -0.48 5.59
CA ILE A 102 -9.07 -0.56 5.01
C ILE A 102 -9.74 -1.90 5.36
N VAL A 103 -9.02 -3.02 5.22
CA VAL A 103 -9.53 -4.35 5.56
C VAL A 103 -9.92 -4.43 7.03
N GLU A 104 -9.07 -3.92 7.93
CA GLU A 104 -9.37 -3.87 9.36
C GLU A 104 -10.53 -2.93 9.70
N ALA A 105 -10.63 -1.78 9.03
CA ALA A 105 -11.75 -0.86 9.16
C ALA A 105 -13.08 -1.53 8.75
N CYS A 106 -13.09 -2.23 7.62
CA CYS A 106 -14.26 -2.95 7.13
C CYS A 106 -14.67 -4.08 8.10
N LYS A 107 -13.72 -4.85 8.63
CA LYS A 107 -14.00 -5.88 9.65
C LYS A 107 -14.66 -5.27 10.90
N LYS A 108 -14.14 -4.15 11.41
CA LYS A 108 -14.73 -3.44 12.56
C LYS A 108 -16.13 -2.93 12.24
N ALA A 109 -16.33 -2.37 11.05
CA ALA A 109 -17.64 -1.91 10.62
C ALA A 109 -18.65 -3.06 10.53
N LYS A 110 -18.24 -4.26 10.08
CA LYS A 110 -19.08 -5.47 10.09
C LYS A 110 -19.46 -5.91 11.49
N GLN A 111 -18.49 -5.97 12.40
CA GLN A 111 -18.75 -6.30 13.79
C GLN A 111 -19.73 -5.32 14.45
N LEU A 112 -19.64 -4.02 14.12
CA LEU A 112 -20.60 -3.02 14.58
C LEU A 112 -21.97 -3.22 13.94
N ALA A 113 -22.02 -3.44 12.62
CA ALA A 113 -23.24 -3.70 11.88
C ALA A 113 -24.00 -4.90 12.45
N GLU A 114 -23.31 -6.01 12.71
CA GLU A 114 -23.86 -7.21 13.36
C GLU A 114 -24.33 -6.93 14.78
N LYS A 115 -23.49 -6.26 15.60
CA LYS A 115 -23.82 -5.95 17.01
C LYS A 115 -25.07 -5.08 17.15
N TYR A 116 -25.26 -4.14 16.24
CA TYR A 116 -26.39 -3.20 16.27
C TYR A 116 -27.51 -3.57 15.30
N GLU A 117 -27.42 -4.73 14.64
CA GLU A 117 -28.40 -5.25 13.68
C GLU A 117 -28.75 -4.25 12.57
N VAL A 118 -27.73 -3.55 12.05
CA VAL A 118 -27.85 -2.58 10.95
C VAL A 118 -27.06 -2.99 9.72
N ASP A 119 -27.38 -2.40 8.58
CA ASP A 119 -26.58 -2.58 7.35
C ASP A 119 -25.20 -1.90 7.52
N ILE A 120 -24.13 -2.53 7.03
CA ILE A 120 -22.78 -1.95 7.07
C ILE A 120 -22.69 -0.58 6.38
N ASN A 121 -23.52 -0.33 5.38
CA ASN A 121 -23.62 0.96 4.69
C ASN A 121 -24.30 2.04 5.56
N SER A 122 -24.80 1.68 6.75
CA SER A 122 -25.26 2.64 7.75
C SER A 122 -24.12 3.07 8.69
N ILE A 123 -22.95 2.42 8.61
CA ILE A 123 -21.78 2.74 9.43
C ILE A 123 -20.93 3.79 8.71
N TYR A 124 -20.63 4.90 9.38
CA TYR A 124 -19.81 5.99 8.85
C TYR A 124 -18.75 6.40 9.87
N TRP A 125 -17.55 6.73 9.40
CA TRP A 125 -16.55 7.38 10.23
C TRP A 125 -16.90 8.85 10.44
N ASP A 126 -16.93 9.28 11.70
CA ASP A 126 -17.06 10.68 12.10
C ASP A 126 -15.70 11.23 12.52
N GLU A 127 -15.18 12.21 11.76
CA GLU A 127 -13.86 12.79 12.03
C GLU A 127 -13.84 13.67 13.30
N ALA A 128 -14.96 14.27 13.69
CA ALA A 128 -15.00 15.10 14.89
C ALA A 128 -14.93 14.24 16.16
N GLN A 129 -15.58 13.08 16.13
CA GLN A 129 -15.63 12.13 17.25
C GLN A 129 -14.52 11.08 17.19
N GLN A 130 -13.79 10.98 16.07
CA GLN A 130 -12.77 9.95 15.82
C GLN A 130 -13.33 8.54 16.05
N ALA A 131 -14.57 8.30 15.63
CA ALA A 131 -15.30 7.07 15.90
C ALA A 131 -16.30 6.74 14.79
N TYR A 132 -16.75 5.48 14.74
CA TYR A 132 -17.84 5.06 13.88
C TYR A 132 -19.19 5.46 14.46
N VAL A 133 -20.05 6.03 13.62
CA VAL A 133 -21.42 6.41 13.92
C VAL A 133 -22.38 5.67 12.99
N ILE A 134 -23.57 5.36 13.51
CA ILE A 134 -24.65 4.74 12.73
C ILE A 134 -25.56 5.84 12.21
N LYS A 135 -25.66 5.99 10.89
CA LYS A 135 -26.60 6.89 10.24
C LYS A 135 -27.74 6.08 9.67
N TYR A 136 -28.93 6.25 10.22
CA TYR A 136 -30.15 5.74 9.61
C TYR A 136 -30.48 6.65 8.43
N ASN A 137 -30.59 6.09 7.22
CA ASN A 137 -31.18 6.82 6.10
C ASN A 137 -32.58 7.26 6.52
N GLN A 138 -32.76 8.57 6.76
CA GLN A 138 -34.09 9.16 6.81
C GLN A 138 -34.69 8.96 5.42
N LYS A 139 -35.69 8.08 5.33
CA LYS A 139 -36.54 7.97 4.14
C LYS A 139 -37.20 9.31 3.82
#